data_AF-A0A4Y2AFG7-F1
#
_entry.id   AF-A0A4Y2AFG7-F1
#
_cell.length_a   1.000
_cell.length_b   1.000
_cell.length_c   1.000
_cell.angle_alpha   90.00
_cell.angle_beta   90.00
_cell.angle_gamma   90.00
#
_symmetry.space_group_name_H-M   'P 1'
#
loop_
_entity.id
_entity.type
_entity.pdbx_description
1 polymer ?
#
loop_
_entity_poly.entity_id
_entity_poly.type
_entity_poly.pdbx_seq_one_letter_code
_entity_poly.pdbx_strand_id
1 'polypeptide(L)'
;MNVEYNYYATLAIAICKGKAEKLNRIWADATSFSFDEIDYTVYRGTEDQNPDPFMSSIEGEGSVPAYRGISYIVIKNFPLADYNNRVPVFTFEVQTILKPSGFSVVENIQNINIIPGSGEFVYDTKIQKKIAQEKINSNQYIPYGLEQRVNHNNHTKKSDAVLSLDELKADLPNVEWVSVVVNWFVNDLNIKNCKIYPAVEFHDDFAILLDDWQVGSSTRDDAQLISKDDNGNPRYGGRVSDSALIRYIEQLHSRGYKVVLYPMPLFDTKNKEWR
;
A
#
# COMPACT_ATOMS: atom_id res chain seq x y z
N MET A 1 -43.84 -22.00 0.68
CA MET A 1 -42.48 -22.54 0.91
C MET A 1 -41.66 -22.16 -0.31
N ASN A 2 -40.69 -21.27 -0.16
CA ASN A 2 -39.72 -21.01 -1.22
C ASN A 2 -38.59 -22.02 -1.04
N VAL A 3 -38.27 -22.74 -2.11
CA VAL A 3 -37.06 -23.56 -2.18
C VAL A 3 -35.96 -22.65 -2.71
N GLU A 4 -34.89 -22.52 -1.95
CA GLU A 4 -33.70 -21.75 -2.32
C GLU A 4 -32.60 -22.73 -2.73
N TYR A 5 -31.97 -22.48 -3.89
CA TYR A 5 -30.88 -23.30 -4.41
C TYR A 5 -29.58 -22.50 -4.34
N ASN A 6 -28.55 -23.08 -3.72
CA ASN A 6 -27.22 -22.50 -3.66
C ASN A 6 -26.27 -23.33 -4.51
N TYR A 7 -25.52 -22.66 -5.38
CA TYR A 7 -24.58 -23.29 -6.30
C TYR A 7 -23.15 -22.97 -5.92
N TYR A 8 -22.30 -23.99 -5.99
CA TYR A 8 -20.87 -23.91 -5.69
C TYR A 8 -20.07 -24.64 -6.77
N ALA A 9 -18.84 -24.18 -7.02
CA ALA A 9 -17.91 -24.85 -7.91
C ALA A 9 -16.53 -25.02 -7.26
N THR A 10 -15.93 -26.19 -7.48
CA THR A 10 -14.50 -26.39 -7.23
C THR A 10 -13.77 -26.33 -8.56
N LEU A 11 -12.74 -25.50 -8.63
CA LEU A 11 -12.07 -25.12 -9.87
C LEU A 11 -10.55 -25.29 -9.70
N ALA A 12 -9.91 -25.88 -10.70
CA ALA A 12 -8.46 -25.81 -10.89
C ALA A 12 -8.17 -24.91 -12.07
N ILE A 13 -7.53 -23.77 -11.84
CA ILE A 13 -7.32 -22.71 -12.84
C ILE A 13 -5.82 -22.58 -13.10
N ALA A 14 -5.40 -22.92 -14.31
CA ALA A 14 -4.04 -22.66 -14.78
C ALA A 14 -3.85 -21.16 -15.00
N ILE A 15 -2.78 -20.59 -14.46
CA ILE A 15 -2.53 -19.15 -14.43
C ILE A 15 -1.45 -18.77 -15.45
N CYS A 16 -0.25 -19.34 -15.31
CA CYS A 16 0.86 -19.04 -16.20
C CYS A 16 1.88 -20.19 -16.26
N LYS A 17 2.73 -20.16 -17.28
CA LYS A 17 3.87 -21.07 -17.39
C LYS A 17 5.01 -20.61 -16.46
N GLY A 18 5.67 -21.58 -15.83
CA GLY A 18 6.82 -21.39 -14.97
C GLY A 18 6.44 -21.01 -13.55
N LYS A 19 7.47 -20.68 -12.76
CA LYS A 19 7.30 -20.33 -11.36
C LYS A 19 6.69 -18.93 -11.21
N ALA A 20 5.49 -18.86 -10.66
CA ALA A 20 4.94 -17.64 -10.08
C ALA A 20 5.48 -17.48 -8.65
N GLU A 21 5.99 -16.29 -8.31
CA GLU A 21 6.45 -16.02 -6.96
C GLU A 21 5.28 -15.68 -6.03
N LYS A 22 4.30 -14.93 -6.56
CA LYS A 22 3.15 -14.46 -5.80
C LYS A 22 1.94 -14.23 -6.70
N LEU A 23 0.76 -14.49 -6.15
CA LEU A 23 -0.50 -13.99 -6.68
C LEU A 23 -0.92 -12.82 -5.79
N ASN A 24 -0.93 -11.61 -6.34
CA ASN A 24 -1.15 -10.38 -5.57
C ASN A 24 -2.63 -10.10 -5.38
N ARG A 25 -3.43 -10.31 -6.43
CA ARG A 25 -4.84 -9.98 -6.44
C ARG A 25 -5.62 -10.90 -7.36
N ILE A 26 -6.88 -11.10 -7.01
CA ILE A 26 -7.83 -11.91 -7.76
C ILE A 26 -9.10 -11.10 -8.00
N TRP A 27 -9.66 -11.27 -9.18
CA TRP A 27 -10.97 -10.76 -9.56
C TRP A 27 -11.81 -11.89 -10.10
N ALA A 28 -13.10 -11.86 -9.79
CA ALA A 28 -14.13 -12.63 -10.46
C ALA A 28 -14.99 -11.65 -11.25
N ASP A 29 -14.97 -11.79 -12.57
CA ASP A 29 -15.44 -10.79 -13.53
C ASP A 29 -14.78 -9.41 -13.27
N ALA A 30 -15.54 -8.42 -12.81
CA ALA A 30 -15.06 -7.06 -12.53
C ALA A 30 -14.80 -6.81 -11.03
N THR A 31 -15.16 -7.75 -10.15
CA THR A 31 -15.12 -7.56 -8.70
C THR A 31 -13.86 -8.18 -8.12
N SER A 32 -13.03 -7.38 -7.44
CA SER A 32 -11.90 -7.89 -6.68
C SER A 32 -12.33 -8.36 -5.30
N PHE A 33 -11.69 -9.42 -4.81
CA PHE A 33 -11.88 -9.91 -3.43
C PHE A 33 -10.54 -10.42 -2.86
N SER A 34 -10.49 -10.64 -1.54
CA SER A 34 -9.30 -11.15 -0.86
C SER A 34 -9.20 -12.67 -0.99
N PHE A 35 -7.98 -13.19 -1.08
CA PHE A 35 -7.73 -14.62 -0.98
C PHE A 35 -8.21 -15.22 0.35
N ASP A 36 -8.29 -14.43 1.43
CA ASP A 36 -8.80 -14.87 2.73
C ASP A 36 -10.31 -15.17 2.72
N GLU A 37 -11.03 -14.77 1.66
CA GLU A 37 -12.47 -14.99 1.50
C GLU A 37 -12.80 -16.34 0.84
N ILE A 38 -11.80 -17.11 0.40
CA ILE A 38 -11.97 -18.38 -0.30
C ILE A 38 -11.10 -19.48 0.31
N ASP A 39 -11.53 -20.74 0.18
CA ASP A 39 -10.67 -21.91 0.42
C ASP A 39 -9.89 -22.21 -0.86
N TYR A 40 -8.57 -22.07 -0.80
CA TYR A 40 -7.73 -22.26 -1.97
C TYR A 40 -6.39 -22.90 -1.65
N THR A 41 -5.74 -23.43 -2.69
CA THR A 41 -4.36 -23.90 -2.63
C THR A 41 -3.66 -23.45 -3.90
N VAL A 42 -2.54 -22.74 -3.75
CA VAL A 42 -1.72 -22.26 -4.88
C VAL A 42 -0.55 -23.21 -5.11
N TYR A 43 -0.38 -23.59 -6.36
CA TYR A 43 0.77 -24.29 -6.88
C TYR A 43 1.59 -23.31 -7.71
N ARG A 44 2.84 -23.09 -7.30
CA ARG A 44 3.67 -22.03 -7.86
C ARG A 44 4.19 -22.35 -9.26
N GLY A 45 4.04 -23.57 -9.76
CA GLY A 45 4.57 -23.99 -11.05
C GLY A 45 6.04 -24.41 -10.99
N THR A 46 6.51 -24.90 -9.84
CA THR A 46 7.86 -25.44 -9.72
C THR A 46 7.92 -26.85 -10.34
N GLU A 47 9.12 -27.29 -10.72
CA GLU A 47 9.32 -28.62 -11.28
C GLU A 47 9.24 -29.74 -10.23
N ASP A 48 9.34 -29.40 -8.95
CA ASP A 48 9.27 -30.31 -7.82
C ASP A 48 7.89 -30.35 -7.14
N GLN A 49 6.91 -29.58 -7.62
CA GLN A 49 5.58 -29.59 -7.04
C GLN A 49 4.88 -30.95 -7.22
N ASN A 50 4.00 -31.27 -6.27
CA ASN A 50 3.23 -32.52 -6.23
C ASN A 50 1.80 -32.30 -6.72
N PRO A 51 1.08 -33.37 -7.12
CA PRO A 51 -0.34 -33.31 -7.41
C PRO A 51 -1.16 -32.74 -6.26
N ASP A 52 -2.29 -32.11 -6.58
CA ASP A 52 -3.19 -31.58 -5.56
C ASP A 52 -3.89 -32.73 -4.80
N PRO A 53 -3.79 -32.77 -3.45
CA PRO A 53 -4.42 -33.83 -2.65
C PRO A 53 -5.94 -33.83 -2.71
N PHE A 54 -6.58 -32.67 -2.81
CA PHE A 54 -8.04 -32.56 -2.87
C PHE A 54 -8.57 -33.09 -4.21
N MET A 55 -7.98 -32.67 -5.32
CA MET A 55 -8.26 -33.23 -6.65
C MET A 55 -8.01 -34.74 -6.66
N SER A 56 -6.91 -35.20 -6.07
CA SER A 56 -6.56 -36.62 -6.01
C SER A 56 -7.58 -37.43 -5.19
N SER A 57 -8.18 -36.83 -4.16
CA SER A 57 -9.26 -37.47 -3.38
C SER A 57 -10.56 -37.66 -4.16
N ILE A 58 -10.77 -36.89 -5.24
CA ILE A 58 -11.96 -36.96 -6.10
C ILE A 58 -11.70 -37.85 -7.31
N GLU A 59 -10.59 -37.65 -8.02
CA GLU A 59 -10.27 -38.33 -9.28
C GLU A 59 -9.55 -39.68 -9.09
N GLY A 60 -9.12 -39.97 -7.86
CA GLY A 60 -8.37 -41.18 -7.51
C GLY A 60 -6.85 -40.98 -7.50
N GLU A 61 -6.18 -41.81 -6.69
CA GLU A 61 -4.74 -41.76 -6.50
C GLU A 61 -3.99 -42.06 -7.82
N GLY A 62 -3.03 -41.20 -8.18
CA GLY A 62 -2.26 -41.32 -9.41
C GLY A 62 -2.95 -40.78 -10.67
N SER A 63 -4.23 -40.42 -10.61
CA SER A 63 -4.99 -39.86 -11.75
C SER A 63 -4.73 -38.37 -11.97
N VAL A 64 -4.27 -37.64 -10.95
CA VAL A 64 -4.04 -36.19 -11.01
C VAL A 64 -2.58 -35.90 -11.36
N PRO A 65 -2.30 -35.21 -12.49
CA PRO A 65 -0.96 -34.74 -12.79
C PRO A 65 -0.49 -33.70 -11.77
N ALA A 66 0.83 -33.61 -11.58
CA ALA A 66 1.42 -32.56 -10.76
C ALA A 66 1.46 -31.18 -11.44
N TYR A 67 1.12 -31.10 -12.74
CA TYR A 67 1.17 -29.88 -13.57
C TYR A 67 2.48 -29.08 -13.40
N ARG A 68 3.62 -29.79 -13.30
CA ARG A 68 4.95 -29.20 -13.13
C ARG A 68 5.26 -28.19 -14.24
N GLY A 69 5.88 -27.08 -13.86
CA GLY A 69 6.14 -25.97 -14.77
C GLY A 69 4.91 -25.12 -15.12
N ILE A 70 3.75 -25.35 -14.48
CA ILE A 70 2.55 -24.52 -14.61
C ILE A 70 2.11 -24.06 -13.24
N SER A 71 2.02 -22.74 -13.05
CA SER A 71 1.40 -22.19 -11.86
C SER A 71 -0.12 -22.26 -12.01
N TYR A 72 -0.78 -22.80 -11.00
CA TYR A 72 -2.23 -22.92 -10.97
C TYR A 72 -2.76 -22.75 -9.54
N ILE A 73 -4.05 -22.47 -9.42
CA ILE A 73 -4.77 -22.37 -8.16
C ILE A 73 -5.93 -23.37 -8.16
N VAL A 74 -6.11 -24.07 -7.05
CA VAL A 74 -7.31 -24.85 -6.77
C VAL A 74 -8.17 -24.04 -5.81
N ILE A 75 -9.37 -23.66 -6.22
CA ILE A 75 -10.37 -22.98 -5.40
C ILE A 75 -11.47 -24.00 -5.08
N LYS A 76 -11.78 -24.19 -3.81
CA LYS A 76 -12.76 -25.18 -3.35
C LYS A 76 -14.07 -24.49 -3.00
N ASN A 77 -15.18 -25.09 -3.44
CA ASN A 77 -16.54 -24.66 -3.09
C ASN A 77 -16.76 -23.14 -3.24
N PHE A 78 -16.33 -22.56 -4.36
CA PHE A 78 -16.53 -21.15 -4.64
C PHE A 78 -18.02 -20.86 -4.84
N PRO A 79 -18.63 -19.92 -4.07
CA PRO A 79 -20.05 -19.60 -4.17
C PRO A 79 -20.35 -18.87 -5.48
N LEU A 80 -21.39 -19.31 -6.20
CA LEU A 80 -21.78 -18.74 -7.50
C LEU A 80 -22.98 -17.80 -7.43
N ALA A 81 -23.57 -17.62 -6.25
CA ALA A 81 -24.78 -16.82 -6.07
C ALA A 81 -24.61 -15.38 -6.57
N ASP A 82 -23.48 -14.75 -6.23
CA ASP A 82 -23.15 -13.37 -6.64
C ASP A 82 -22.80 -13.25 -8.13
N TYR A 83 -22.68 -14.38 -8.83
CA TYR A 83 -22.25 -14.47 -10.23
C TYR A 83 -23.33 -15.10 -11.11
N ASN A 84 -24.61 -14.88 -10.79
CA ASN A 84 -25.76 -15.45 -11.53
C ASN A 84 -25.69 -16.98 -11.70
N ASN A 85 -25.15 -17.68 -10.71
CA ASN A 85 -24.96 -19.13 -10.69
C ASN A 85 -24.14 -19.69 -11.87
N ARG A 86 -23.25 -18.88 -12.47
CA ARG A 86 -22.26 -19.34 -13.44
C ARG A 86 -20.85 -19.20 -12.89
N VAL A 87 -19.91 -19.96 -13.46
CA VAL A 87 -18.49 -19.76 -13.19
C VAL A 87 -18.07 -18.37 -13.71
N PRO A 88 -17.52 -17.48 -12.86
CA PRO A 88 -17.05 -16.17 -13.29
C PRO A 88 -15.74 -16.27 -14.08
N VAL A 89 -15.40 -15.21 -14.81
CA VAL A 89 -14.07 -15.10 -15.42
C VAL A 89 -13.10 -14.67 -14.34
N PHE A 90 -12.15 -15.54 -13.99
CA PHE A 90 -11.12 -15.20 -13.02
C PHE A 90 -9.95 -14.48 -13.69
N THR A 91 -9.57 -13.33 -13.12
CA THR A 91 -8.36 -12.60 -13.50
C THR A 91 -7.42 -12.57 -12.31
N PHE A 92 -6.12 -12.72 -12.56
CA PHE A 92 -5.09 -12.77 -11.52
C PHE A 92 -4.00 -11.75 -11.80
N GLU A 93 -3.59 -11.03 -10.77
CA GLU A 93 -2.34 -10.28 -10.78
C GLU A 93 -1.22 -11.19 -10.31
N VAL A 94 -0.27 -11.45 -11.21
CA VAL A 94 0.77 -12.47 -11.03
C VAL A 94 2.14 -11.81 -11.04
N GLN A 95 2.94 -12.09 -10.02
CA GLN A 95 4.33 -11.65 -9.93
C GLN A 95 5.25 -12.82 -10.24
N THR A 96 6.18 -12.61 -11.16
CA THR A 96 7.22 -13.56 -11.53
C THR A 96 8.58 -12.85 -11.54
N ILE A 97 9.64 -13.56 -11.16
CA ILE A 97 11.00 -13.02 -11.26
C ILE A 97 11.53 -13.33 -12.66
N LEU A 98 11.78 -12.26 -13.42
CA LEU A 98 12.61 -12.35 -14.61
C LEU A 98 14.06 -12.55 -14.16
N LYS A 99 14.59 -13.76 -14.37
CA LYS A 99 16.04 -14.05 -14.28
C LYS A 99 16.63 -14.16 -15.68
N PRO A 100 16.86 -13.05 -16.41
CA PRO A 100 17.64 -13.12 -17.64
C PRO A 100 19.03 -13.67 -17.30
N SER A 101 19.34 -14.86 -17.83
CA SER A 101 20.65 -15.53 -17.83
C SER A 101 21.67 -15.01 -16.80
N GLY A 102 21.49 -15.40 -15.53
CA GLY A 102 22.45 -15.16 -14.45
C GLY A 102 22.42 -13.78 -13.79
N PHE A 103 21.58 -12.85 -14.24
CA PHE A 103 21.43 -11.53 -13.63
C PHE A 103 20.02 -11.33 -13.05
N SER A 104 19.95 -10.98 -11.77
CA SER A 104 18.70 -10.64 -11.09
C SER A 104 18.78 -9.20 -10.60
N VAL A 105 17.99 -8.30 -11.18
CA VAL A 105 17.91 -6.90 -10.72
C VAL A 105 17.59 -6.85 -9.23
N VAL A 106 16.59 -7.63 -8.81
CA VAL A 106 16.14 -7.76 -7.42
C VAL A 106 17.28 -8.12 -6.47
N GLU A 107 18.11 -9.10 -6.83
CA GLU A 107 19.20 -9.57 -5.97
C GLU A 107 20.38 -8.56 -5.93
N ASN A 108 20.46 -7.64 -6.90
CA ASN A 108 21.53 -6.65 -6.98
C ASN A 108 21.16 -5.27 -6.39
N ILE A 109 19.90 -5.04 -6.01
CA ILE A 109 19.51 -3.80 -5.32
C ILE A 109 19.88 -3.92 -3.84
N GLN A 110 20.82 -3.08 -3.40
CA GLN A 110 21.27 -3.00 -2.00
C GLN A 110 20.80 -1.74 -1.27
N ASN A 111 20.39 -0.72 -2.03
CA ASN A 111 20.06 0.59 -1.48
C ASN A 111 18.85 1.16 -2.20
N ILE A 112 17.92 1.77 -1.46
CA ILE A 112 16.73 2.40 -2.02
C ILE A 112 16.49 3.79 -1.43
N ASN A 113 15.65 4.56 -2.12
CA ASN A 113 15.10 5.81 -1.62
C ASN A 113 13.58 5.68 -1.48
N ILE A 114 13.05 6.03 -0.31
CA ILE A 114 11.62 5.93 -0.02
C ILE A 114 10.96 7.28 -0.28
N ILE A 115 9.95 7.24 -1.14
CA ILE A 115 9.09 8.37 -1.53
C ILE A 115 7.62 7.92 -1.48
N PRO A 116 6.66 8.87 -1.35
CA PRO A 116 6.84 10.32 -1.26
C PRO A 116 7.34 10.75 0.13
N GLY A 117 8.19 11.77 0.17
CA GLY A 117 8.61 12.42 1.42
C GLY A 117 7.66 13.51 1.90
N SER A 118 6.50 13.64 1.24
CA SER A 118 5.43 14.60 1.51
C SER A 118 4.11 13.87 1.67
N GLY A 119 3.26 14.41 2.53
CA GLY A 119 2.05 13.80 3.05
C GLY A 119 2.16 13.75 4.56
N GLU A 120 1.31 14.50 5.25
CA GLU A 120 1.44 14.78 6.69
C GLU A 120 1.55 13.53 7.58
N PHE A 121 0.99 12.40 7.15
CA PHE A 121 1.04 11.12 7.87
C PHE A 121 1.47 9.95 6.97
N VAL A 122 2.12 10.22 5.83
CA VAL A 122 2.38 9.21 4.80
C VAL A 122 3.27 8.05 5.27
N TYR A 123 4.19 8.32 6.20
CA TYR A 123 5.06 7.30 6.80
C TYR A 123 4.50 6.71 8.09
N ASP A 124 3.33 7.17 8.55
CA ASP A 124 2.85 6.72 9.84
C ASP A 124 2.49 5.24 9.81
N THR A 125 2.95 4.53 10.84
CA THR A 125 2.74 3.11 11.00
C THR A 125 1.35 2.83 11.55
N LYS A 126 0.73 3.81 12.21
CA LYS A 126 -0.67 3.76 12.63
C LYS A 126 -1.58 4.21 11.48
N ILE A 127 -2.77 3.61 11.39
CA ILE A 127 -3.80 4.09 10.46
C ILE A 127 -4.42 5.35 11.08
N GLN A 128 -4.00 6.49 10.55
CA GLN A 128 -4.54 7.80 10.90
C GLN A 128 -5.90 7.98 10.24
N LYS A 129 -6.78 8.68 10.94
CA LYS A 129 -8.12 8.99 10.46
C LYS A 129 -8.40 10.47 10.64
N LYS A 130 -9.31 11.00 9.83
CA LYS A 130 -9.85 12.33 9.99
C LYS A 130 -11.37 12.30 10.06
N ILE A 131 -11.94 13.21 10.83
CA ILE A 131 -13.39 13.39 10.92
C ILE A 131 -13.71 14.87 10.75
N ALA A 132 -14.79 15.18 10.04
CA ALA A 132 -15.26 16.55 9.93
C ALA A 132 -15.70 17.03 11.32
N GLN A 133 -15.49 18.30 11.61
CA GLN A 133 -15.92 18.92 12.86
C GLN A 133 -16.54 20.28 12.57
N GLU A 134 -17.52 20.67 13.37
CA GLU A 134 -18.16 21.98 13.25
C GLU A 134 -17.80 22.81 14.47
N LYS A 135 -17.38 24.05 14.23
CA LYS A 135 -17.10 25.00 15.31
C LYS A 135 -18.42 25.51 15.89
N ILE A 136 -18.66 25.23 17.18
CA ILE A 136 -19.90 25.64 17.86
C ILE A 136 -19.68 26.92 18.68
N ASN A 137 -18.48 27.13 19.21
CA ASN A 137 -18.09 28.39 19.84
C ASN A 137 -16.57 28.60 19.75
N SER A 138 -16.04 29.66 20.37
CA SER A 138 -14.63 30.05 20.24
C SER A 138 -13.64 28.91 20.51
N ASN A 139 -13.99 27.98 21.43
CA ASN A 139 -13.08 26.94 21.91
C ASN A 139 -13.65 25.51 21.80
N GLN A 140 -14.78 25.33 21.12
CA GLN A 140 -15.46 24.03 21.06
C GLN A 140 -15.82 23.64 19.64
N TYR A 141 -15.40 22.44 19.28
CA TYR A 141 -15.71 21.77 18.02
C TYR A 141 -16.50 20.49 18.33
N ILE A 142 -17.44 20.13 17.47
CA ILE A 142 -18.15 18.85 17.55
C ILE A 142 -17.90 18.06 16.28
N PRO A 143 -17.39 16.81 16.38
CA PRO A 143 -17.19 15.95 15.22
C PRO A 143 -18.53 15.48 14.65
N TYR A 144 -18.62 15.40 13.32
CA TYR A 144 -19.78 14.90 12.61
C TYR A 144 -19.38 14.10 11.37
N GLY A 145 -20.30 13.27 10.88
CA GLY A 145 -20.07 12.44 9.71
C GLY A 145 -19.22 11.20 9.99
N LEU A 146 -18.71 10.60 8.91
CA LEU A 146 -17.94 9.36 8.96
C LEU A 146 -16.45 9.65 9.05
N GLU A 147 -15.74 8.84 9.83
CA GLU A 147 -14.28 8.82 9.84
C GLU A 147 -13.73 8.43 8.46
N GLN A 148 -12.76 9.18 7.98
CA GLN A 148 -12.05 8.93 6.74
C GLN A 148 -10.62 8.51 7.06
N ARG A 149 -10.13 7.46 6.39
CA ARG A 149 -8.73 7.03 6.53
C ARG A 149 -7.81 7.98 5.79
N VAL A 150 -6.64 8.27 6.35
CA VAL A 150 -5.67 9.22 5.78
C VAL A 150 -4.53 8.51 5.06
N ASN A 151 -3.91 7.52 5.71
CA ASN A 151 -2.73 6.78 5.22
C ASN A 151 -3.01 5.26 5.12
N HIS A 152 -4.23 4.94 4.70
CA HIS A 152 -4.68 3.57 4.49
C HIS A 152 -5.57 3.54 3.25
N ASN A 153 -4.94 3.26 2.12
CA ASN A 153 -5.54 3.23 0.78
C ASN A 153 -5.45 1.83 0.16
N ASN A 154 -5.24 0.82 0.99
CA ASN A 154 -5.09 -0.58 0.60
C ASN A 154 -6.21 -1.44 1.19
N HIS A 155 -6.32 -2.70 0.74
CA HIS A 155 -7.35 -3.64 1.20
C HIS A 155 -6.96 -4.44 2.45
N THR A 156 -5.72 -4.27 2.94
CA THR A 156 -5.24 -4.93 4.15
C THR A 156 -5.69 -4.16 5.38
N LYS A 157 -5.33 -4.63 6.58
CA LYS A 157 -5.57 -3.91 7.85
C LYS A 157 -4.33 -3.15 8.34
N LYS A 158 -3.34 -2.94 7.48
CA LYS A 158 -2.07 -2.25 7.78
C LYS A 158 -2.02 -0.89 7.08
N SER A 159 -1.45 0.12 7.74
CA SER A 159 -1.15 1.41 7.09
C SER A 159 -0.33 1.19 5.81
N ASP A 160 -0.45 2.13 4.87
CA ASP A 160 0.25 2.06 3.58
C ASP A 160 1.76 1.92 3.78
N ALA A 161 2.31 2.63 4.76
CA ALA A 161 3.72 2.58 5.14
C ALA A 161 4.17 1.18 5.59
N VAL A 162 3.39 0.51 6.47
CA VAL A 162 3.75 -0.82 6.98
C VAL A 162 3.62 -1.87 5.89
N LEU A 163 2.56 -1.82 5.09
CA LEU A 163 2.39 -2.72 3.95
C LEU A 163 3.57 -2.61 2.98
N SER A 164 3.94 -1.38 2.61
CA SER A 164 5.06 -1.12 1.72
C SER A 164 6.40 -1.63 2.26
N LEU A 165 6.64 -1.55 3.58
CA LEU A 165 7.85 -2.11 4.19
C LEU A 165 7.88 -3.65 4.21
N ASP A 166 6.72 -4.28 4.36
CA ASP A 166 6.62 -5.75 4.29
C ASP A 166 6.90 -6.24 2.87
N GLU A 167 6.35 -5.54 1.86
CA GLU A 167 6.62 -5.81 0.45
C GLU A 167 8.08 -5.56 0.10
N LEU A 168 8.67 -4.46 0.56
CA LEU A 168 10.09 -4.18 0.38
C LEU A 168 10.96 -5.34 0.88
N LYS A 169 10.67 -5.87 2.08
CA LYS A 169 11.45 -6.98 2.65
C LYS A 169 11.28 -8.28 1.87
N ALA A 170 10.08 -8.54 1.36
CA ALA A 170 9.79 -9.73 0.57
C ALA A 170 10.42 -9.67 -0.83
N ASP A 171 10.33 -8.50 -1.48
CA ASP A 171 10.64 -8.35 -2.88
C ASP A 171 12.10 -7.97 -3.13
N LEU A 172 12.77 -7.29 -2.19
CA LEU A 172 14.16 -6.86 -2.30
C LEU A 172 14.99 -7.33 -1.09
N PRO A 173 15.27 -8.65 -0.99
CA PRO A 173 15.84 -9.25 0.23
C PRO A 173 17.26 -8.78 0.57
N ASN A 174 17.99 -8.25 -0.41
CA ASN A 174 19.38 -7.79 -0.26
C ASN A 174 19.50 -6.28 0.01
N VAL A 175 18.38 -5.56 0.18
CA VAL A 175 18.41 -4.15 0.57
C VAL A 175 18.92 -4.03 2.01
N GLU A 176 19.96 -3.22 2.17
CA GLU A 176 20.54 -2.89 3.47
C GLU A 176 20.26 -1.43 3.84
N TRP A 177 20.42 -0.51 2.89
CA TRP A 177 20.27 0.92 3.17
C TRP A 177 18.97 1.50 2.60
N VAL A 178 18.33 2.30 3.42
CA VAL A 178 17.10 3.00 3.08
C VAL A 178 17.30 4.49 3.33
N SER A 179 17.25 5.27 2.26
CA SER A 179 17.13 6.73 2.36
C SER A 179 15.66 7.10 2.55
N VAL A 180 15.33 7.79 3.64
CA VAL A 180 13.95 8.24 3.92
C VAL A 180 13.86 9.72 3.58
N VAL A 181 13.12 10.04 2.52
CA VAL A 181 12.96 11.43 2.08
C VAL A 181 12.04 12.17 3.03
N VAL A 182 12.47 13.32 3.54
CA VAL A 182 11.65 14.21 4.37
C VAL A 182 11.60 15.56 3.72
N ASN A 183 10.43 15.92 3.20
CA ASN A 183 10.26 17.17 2.50
C ASN A 183 10.19 18.35 3.48
N TRP A 184 10.90 19.42 3.15
CA TRP A 184 10.83 20.72 3.82
C TRP A 184 10.47 21.79 2.80
N PHE A 185 9.91 22.91 3.23
CA PHE A 185 9.45 23.95 2.31
C PHE A 185 10.34 25.17 2.36
N VAL A 186 10.52 25.78 1.19
CA VAL A 186 11.35 26.96 1.00
C VAL A 186 10.55 28.02 0.27
N ASN A 187 10.48 29.23 0.83
CA ASN A 187 9.64 30.33 0.34
C ASN A 187 10.34 31.27 -0.66
N ASP A 188 11.65 31.15 -0.85
CA ASP A 188 12.42 32.03 -1.72
C ASP A 188 13.52 31.24 -2.45
N LEU A 189 13.78 31.59 -3.70
CA LEU A 189 14.84 31.02 -4.54
C LEU A 189 16.20 31.63 -4.23
N ASN A 190 16.19 32.85 -3.69
CA ASN A 190 17.38 33.50 -3.21
C ASN A 190 17.77 32.91 -1.85
N ILE A 191 18.84 32.12 -1.85
CA ILE A 191 19.35 31.44 -0.66
C ILE A 191 19.65 32.38 0.51
N LYS A 192 19.92 33.68 0.26
CA LYS A 192 20.15 34.67 1.32
C LYS A 192 18.87 35.01 2.10
N ASN A 193 17.71 34.91 1.46
CA ASN A 193 16.42 35.31 2.02
C ASN A 193 15.53 34.11 2.35
N CYS A 194 15.87 32.95 1.82
CA CYS A 194 15.03 31.76 1.93
C CYS A 194 14.93 31.29 3.38
N LYS A 195 13.73 30.92 3.79
CA LYS A 195 13.46 30.25 5.06
C LYS A 195 13.06 28.81 4.76
N ILE A 196 13.59 27.89 5.56
CA ILE A 196 13.19 26.48 5.54
C ILE A 196 12.20 26.26 6.67
N TYR A 197 11.02 25.71 6.37
CA TYR A 197 9.94 25.52 7.34
C TYR A 197 9.13 24.26 7.05
N PRO A 198 8.45 23.68 8.05
CA PRO A 198 7.44 22.66 7.82
C PRO A 198 6.13 23.32 7.35
N ALA A 199 5.36 22.63 6.51
CA ALA A 199 4.09 23.12 6.00
C ALA A 199 3.02 22.03 6.03
N VAL A 200 1.77 22.47 6.11
CA VAL A 200 0.56 21.62 6.12
C VAL A 200 -0.24 21.84 4.84
N GLU A 201 -1.04 20.85 4.47
CA GLU A 201 -1.87 20.85 3.25
C GLU A 201 -3.18 21.61 3.45
N PHE A 202 -3.69 21.62 4.70
CA PHE A 202 -4.98 22.17 5.05
C PHE A 202 -5.01 22.70 6.50
N HIS A 203 -5.73 23.81 6.66
CA HIS A 203 -6.32 24.29 7.91
C HIS A 203 -7.84 24.16 7.79
N ASP A 204 -8.31 22.95 7.56
CA ASP A 204 -9.74 22.67 7.38
C ASP A 204 -10.39 22.32 8.72
N ASP A 205 -11.73 22.29 8.72
CA ASP A 205 -12.51 21.87 9.87
C ASP A 205 -12.54 20.33 10.00
N PHE A 206 -11.38 19.68 9.87
CA PHE A 206 -11.20 18.26 10.16
C PHE A 206 -10.29 18.08 11.36
N ALA A 207 -10.70 17.20 12.28
CA ALA A 207 -9.83 16.73 13.34
C ALA A 207 -9.11 15.47 12.85
N ILE A 208 -7.78 15.44 12.99
CA ILE A 208 -7.03 14.17 12.92
C ILE A 208 -7.27 13.42 14.22
N LEU A 209 -7.61 12.15 14.11
CA LEU A 209 -7.81 11.26 15.23
C LEU A 209 -6.50 10.51 15.50
N LEU A 210 -6.23 10.21 16.77
CA LEU A 210 -5.05 9.52 17.33
C LEU A 210 -3.86 10.42 17.64
N ASP A 211 -3.24 11.04 16.62
CA ASP A 211 -2.04 11.88 16.82
C ASP A 211 -2.18 13.21 16.07
N ASP A 212 -1.96 14.32 16.79
CA ASP A 212 -1.89 15.64 16.18
C ASP A 212 -0.65 15.77 15.29
N TRP A 213 -0.77 16.58 14.24
CA TRP A 213 0.38 16.92 13.42
C TRP A 213 1.30 17.90 14.16
N GLN A 214 2.59 17.57 14.21
CA GLN A 214 3.61 18.42 14.82
C GLN A 214 4.99 18.16 14.19
N VAL A 215 5.77 19.23 14.05
CA VAL A 215 7.18 19.21 13.62
C VAL A 215 7.98 20.15 14.51
N GLY A 216 8.82 19.60 15.39
CA GLY A 216 9.49 20.37 16.43
C GLY A 216 8.47 21.11 17.30
N SER A 217 8.57 22.43 17.37
CA SER A 217 7.60 23.27 18.08
C SER A 217 6.39 23.69 17.24
N SER A 218 6.41 23.47 15.92
CA SER A 218 5.32 23.89 15.02
C SER A 218 4.18 22.88 15.05
N THR A 219 2.97 23.37 15.25
CA THR A 219 1.71 22.64 15.22
C THR A 219 0.95 22.97 13.93
N ARG A 220 -0.19 22.32 13.69
CA ARG A 220 -1.01 22.66 12.52
C ARG A 220 -1.43 24.13 12.52
N ASP A 221 -1.69 24.71 13.68
CA ASP A 221 -2.23 26.08 13.79
C ASP A 221 -1.21 27.17 13.40
N ASP A 222 0.08 26.92 13.60
CA ASP A 222 1.15 27.90 13.32
C ASP A 222 1.97 27.57 12.06
N ALA A 223 1.81 26.37 11.51
CA ALA A 223 2.48 25.95 10.29
C ALA A 223 1.98 26.74 9.08
N GLN A 224 2.87 26.89 8.08
CA GLN A 224 2.47 27.52 6.83
C GLN A 224 1.61 26.56 6.01
N LEU A 225 0.59 27.12 5.36
CA LEU A 225 -0.22 26.37 4.41
C LEU A 225 0.51 26.28 3.06
N ILE A 226 0.56 25.08 2.49
CA ILE A 226 1.09 24.85 1.15
C ILE A 226 0.27 25.64 0.13
N SER A 227 0.96 26.28 -0.82
CA SER A 227 0.31 27.04 -1.88
C SER A 227 -0.57 26.15 -2.77
N LYS A 228 -1.65 26.73 -3.30
CA LYS A 228 -2.63 26.03 -4.13
C LYS A 228 -2.41 26.28 -5.63
N ASP A 229 -2.83 25.33 -6.45
CA ASP A 229 -2.96 25.50 -7.90
C ASP A 229 -4.24 26.28 -8.26
N ASP A 230 -4.46 26.50 -9.56
CA ASP A 230 -5.62 27.26 -10.06
C ASP A 230 -6.96 26.55 -9.82
N ASN A 231 -6.94 25.24 -9.55
CA ASN A 231 -8.11 24.44 -9.19
C ASN A 231 -8.34 24.39 -7.67
N GLY A 232 -7.50 25.06 -6.87
CA GLY A 232 -7.58 25.08 -5.41
C GLY A 232 -6.97 23.86 -4.72
N ASN A 233 -6.27 22.98 -5.45
CA ASN A 233 -5.57 21.82 -4.87
C ASN A 233 -4.21 22.24 -4.31
N PRO A 234 -3.74 21.64 -3.21
CA PRO A 234 -2.38 21.90 -2.73
C PRO A 234 -1.35 21.45 -3.77
N ARG A 235 -0.33 22.27 -4.03
CA ARG A 235 0.72 21.95 -5.02
C ARG A 235 1.66 20.82 -4.59
N TYR A 236 1.73 20.55 -3.30
CA TYR A 236 2.54 19.50 -2.66
C TYR A 236 1.74 18.86 -1.53
N GLY A 237 2.17 17.68 -1.08
CA GLY A 237 1.77 17.17 0.23
C GLY A 237 2.58 17.82 1.36
N GLY A 238 2.08 17.77 2.59
CA GLY A 238 2.65 18.38 3.80
C GLY A 238 3.94 17.74 4.27
N ARG A 239 4.62 18.36 5.22
CA ARG A 239 5.75 17.74 5.94
C ARG A 239 5.18 16.58 6.77
N VAL A 240 5.69 15.36 6.63
CA VAL A 240 5.35 14.20 7.49
C VAL A 240 5.49 14.54 8.98
N SER A 241 4.58 14.25 9.90
CA SER A 241 4.77 14.59 11.33
C SER A 241 5.99 13.91 11.97
N ASP A 242 6.57 14.51 13.02
CA ASP A 242 7.72 13.93 13.73
C ASP A 242 7.40 12.56 14.32
N SER A 243 6.22 12.42 14.91
CA SER A 243 5.77 11.18 15.54
C SER A 243 5.62 10.05 14.50
N ALA A 244 5.09 10.34 13.31
CA ALA A 244 5.00 9.39 12.21
C ALA A 244 6.39 9.00 11.69
N LEU A 245 7.27 9.99 11.47
CA LEU A 245 8.63 9.76 10.96
C LEU A 245 9.47 8.90 11.92
N ILE A 246 9.40 9.19 13.23
CA ILE A 246 10.12 8.40 14.25
C ILE A 246 9.65 6.95 14.24
N ARG A 247 8.33 6.72 14.28
CA ARG A 247 7.77 5.35 14.21
C ARG A 247 8.20 4.62 12.94
N TYR A 248 8.25 5.32 11.82
CA TYR A 248 8.68 4.72 10.56
C TYR A 248 10.15 4.29 10.58
N ILE A 249 11.04 5.16 11.09
CA ILE A 249 12.45 4.85 11.27
C ILE A 249 12.65 3.67 12.24
N GLU A 250 11.87 3.61 13.32
CA GLU A 250 11.87 2.47 14.24
C GLU A 250 11.43 1.16 13.54
N GLN A 251 10.41 1.22 12.68
CA GLN A 251 9.97 0.06 11.87
C GLN A 251 11.01 -0.37 10.83
N LEU A 252 11.80 0.56 10.29
CA LEU A 252 12.92 0.24 9.41
C LEU A 252 14.05 -0.46 10.18
N HIS A 253 14.45 0.10 11.33
CA HIS A 253 15.46 -0.50 12.19
C HIS A 253 15.06 -1.89 12.70
N SER A 254 13.79 -2.09 13.08
CA SER A 254 13.30 -3.40 13.54
C SER A 254 13.34 -4.49 12.44
N ARG A 255 13.36 -4.08 11.16
CA ARG A 255 13.55 -4.97 10.00
C ARG A 255 15.01 -5.16 9.59
N GLY A 256 15.93 -4.51 10.29
CA GLY A 256 17.38 -4.58 10.08
C GLY A 256 17.94 -3.62 9.03
N TYR A 257 17.15 -2.65 8.56
CA TYR A 257 17.64 -1.66 7.60
C TYR A 257 18.52 -0.61 8.27
N LYS A 258 19.53 -0.13 7.55
CA LYS A 258 20.33 1.04 7.88
C LYS A 258 19.66 2.26 7.27
N VAL A 259 19.37 3.27 8.09
CA VAL A 259 18.57 4.41 7.66
C VAL A 259 19.44 5.65 7.45
N VAL A 260 19.25 6.30 6.30
CA VAL A 260 19.75 7.65 6.03
C VAL A 260 18.56 8.58 5.96
N LEU A 261 18.54 9.62 6.80
CA LEU A 261 17.57 10.69 6.66
C LEU A 261 17.97 11.55 5.45
N TYR A 262 17.05 11.75 4.51
CA TYR A 262 17.26 12.57 3.32
C TYR A 262 16.34 13.80 3.40
N PRO A 263 16.82 14.97 3.88
CA PRO A 263 16.06 16.21 3.80
C PRO A 263 15.97 16.69 2.34
N MET A 264 14.76 16.91 1.84
CA MET A 264 14.54 17.41 0.48
C MET A 264 13.77 18.74 0.50
N PRO A 265 14.42 19.88 0.20
CA PRO A 265 13.74 21.17 0.13
C PRO A 265 12.88 21.28 -1.14
N LEU A 266 11.60 21.57 -0.96
CA LEU A 266 10.62 21.90 -1.98
C LEU A 266 10.40 23.41 -1.98
N PHE A 267 10.70 24.04 -3.11
CA PHE A 267 10.46 25.47 -3.26
C PHE A 267 8.97 25.72 -3.51
N ASP A 268 8.25 26.27 -2.54
CA ASP A 268 6.84 26.59 -2.66
C ASP A 268 6.67 28.09 -2.94
N THR A 269 6.93 28.48 -4.17
CA THR A 269 6.91 29.88 -4.61
C THR A 269 6.21 30.02 -5.97
N LYS A 270 5.77 31.24 -6.28
CA LYS A 270 5.19 31.59 -7.57
C LYS A 270 6.30 31.72 -8.62
N ASN A 271 6.02 31.29 -9.84
CA ASN A 271 6.93 31.35 -11.00
C ASN A 271 8.23 30.56 -10.81
N LYS A 272 8.18 29.26 -11.08
CA LYS A 272 9.39 28.43 -11.23
C LYS A 272 9.79 28.44 -12.70
N GLU A 273 10.68 29.35 -13.11
CA GLU A 273 11.07 29.48 -14.51
C GLU A 273 11.71 28.21 -15.13
N TRP A 274 12.15 27.27 -14.29
CA TRP A 274 12.74 25.99 -14.71
C TRP A 274 11.78 24.79 -14.65
N ARG A 275 10.48 25.00 -14.44
CA ARG A 275 9.46 23.94 -14.38
C ARG A 275 8.30 24.19 -15.32
#